data_AF-A0A258NWV0-F1
#
_entry.id   AF-A0A258NWV0-F1
#
_cell.length_a   1.000
_cell.length_b   1.000
_cell.length_c   1.000
_cell.angle_alpha   90.00
_cell.angle_beta   90.00
_cell.angle_gamma   90.00
#
_symmetry.space_group_name_H-M   'P 1'
#
loop_
_entity.id
_entity.type
_entity.pdbx_description
1 polymer ?
#
loop_
_entity_poly.entity_id
_entity_poly.type
_entity_poly.pdbx_seq_one_letter_code
_entity_poly.pdbx_strand_id
1 'polypeptide(L)'
;MMKPLTASQAILINYLWAFFNDNDQIPPCQTIARDFGWSSPNAAQEKLESLCGRGLLAKNRIGKWKFTPQAKSELAKGPWAIPERPVAIIQKALKQLQPKSELTANNPFSLEAA
;
A
#
# COMPACT_ATOMS: atom_id res chain seq x y z
N MET A 1 0.64 24.43 -3.97
CA MET A 1 0.74 23.77 -2.65
C MET A 1 0.43 22.30 -2.82
N MET A 2 1.34 21.40 -2.46
CA MET A 2 1.07 19.95 -2.51
C MET A 2 0.05 19.60 -1.43
N LYS A 3 -0.99 18.84 -1.78
CA LYS A 3 -1.98 18.37 -0.81
C LYS A 3 -1.29 17.40 0.17
N PRO A 4 -1.59 17.47 1.47
CA PRO A 4 -1.05 16.52 2.44
C PRO A 4 -1.34 15.07 2.00
N LEU A 5 -0.44 14.16 2.36
CA LEU A 5 -0.63 12.72 2.23
C LEU A 5 -1.88 12.28 2.98
N THR A 6 -2.75 11.49 2.33
CA THR A 6 -3.82 10.83 3.06
C THR A 6 -3.23 9.78 4.00
N ALA A 7 -3.90 9.47 5.10
CA ALA A 7 -3.43 8.47 6.06
C ALA A 7 -3.12 7.12 5.38
N SER A 8 -4.00 6.67 4.47
CA SER A 8 -3.79 5.42 3.72
C SER A 8 -2.55 5.47 2.80
N GLN A 9 -2.27 6.62 2.17
CA GLN A 9 -1.08 6.77 1.32
C GLN A 9 0.21 6.82 2.15
N ALA A 10 0.18 7.49 3.30
CA ALA A 10 1.29 7.52 4.25
C ALA A 10 1.62 6.11 4.77
N ILE A 11 0.60 5.28 5.04
CA ILE A 11 0.79 3.90 5.50
C ILE A 11 1.36 3.03 4.38
N LEU A 12 0.83 3.16 3.17
CA LEU A 12 1.33 2.42 2.03
C LEU A 12 2.80 2.75 1.75
N ILE A 13 3.19 4.02 1.69
CA ILE A 13 4.57 4.38 1.40
C ILE A 13 5.54 3.93 2.50
N ASN A 14 5.10 3.95 3.77
CA ASN A 14 5.86 3.42 4.90
C ASN A 14 6.02 1.88 4.81
N TYR A 15 4.97 1.17 4.43
CA TYR A 15 5.05 -0.26 4.16
C TYR A 15 6.07 -0.60 3.08
N LEU A 16 6.01 0.10 1.95
CA LEU A 16 6.94 -0.12 0.85
C LEU A 16 8.38 0.20 1.27
N TRP A 17 8.57 1.25 2.09
CA TRP A 17 9.89 1.64 2.59
C TRP A 17 10.47 0.60 3.56
N ALA A 18 9.66 0.10 4.49
CA ALA A 18 10.09 -0.95 5.42
C ALA A 18 10.47 -2.24 4.67
N PHE A 19 9.67 -2.65 3.68
CA PHE A 19 9.99 -3.82 2.86
C PHE A 19 11.27 -3.61 2.03
N PHE A 20 11.44 -2.41 1.47
CA PHE A 20 12.64 -2.04 0.72
C PHE A 20 13.89 -2.03 1.60
N ASN A 21 13.82 -1.55 2.83
CA ASN A 21 14.97 -1.55 3.74
C ASN A 21 15.43 -2.96 4.12
N ASP A 22 14.51 -3.92 4.15
CA ASP A 22 14.77 -5.31 4.54
C ASP A 22 15.20 -6.18 3.35
N ASN A 23 14.72 -5.90 2.14
CA ASN A 23 14.88 -6.77 0.96
C ASN A 23 15.56 -6.09 -0.24
N ASP A 24 15.90 -4.79 -0.13
CA ASP A 24 16.39 -3.91 -1.22
C ASP A 24 15.46 -3.86 -2.46
N GLN A 25 14.19 -4.24 -2.29
CA GLN A 25 13.22 -4.36 -3.38
C GLN A 25 11.84 -3.85 -2.95
N ILE A 26 11.09 -3.32 -3.91
CA ILE A 26 9.67 -2.99 -3.68
C ILE A 26 8.85 -4.27 -3.88
N PRO A 27 7.92 -4.59 -2.96
CA PRO A 27 7.10 -5.80 -3.08
C PRO A 27 6.21 -5.75 -4.33
N PRO A 28 5.92 -6.90 -4.97
CA PRO A 28 5.02 -6.95 -6.11
C PRO A 28 3.58 -6.64 -5.68
N CYS A 29 2.75 -6.14 -6.61
CA CYS A 29 1.35 -5.78 -6.37
C CYS A 29 0.54 -6.91 -5.71
N GLN A 30 0.86 -8.17 -6.03
CA GLN A 30 0.20 -9.34 -5.45
C GLN A 30 0.51 -9.49 -3.95
N THR A 31 1.76 -9.28 -3.55
CA THR A 31 2.15 -9.28 -2.13
C THR A 31 1.49 -8.12 -1.41
N ILE A 32 1.54 -6.91 -1.98
CA ILE A 32 0.90 -5.74 -1.36
C ILE A 32 -0.61 -5.98 -1.17
N ALA A 33 -1.31 -6.48 -2.20
CA ALA A 33 -2.74 -6.77 -2.08
C ALA A 33 -3.04 -7.81 -1.00
N ARG A 34 -2.23 -8.87 -0.90
CA ARG A 34 -2.36 -9.88 0.17
C ARG A 34 -2.15 -9.27 1.56
N ASP A 35 -1.08 -8.51 1.74
CA ASP A 35 -0.72 -7.92 3.05
C ASP A 35 -1.69 -6.81 3.48
N PHE A 36 -2.33 -6.12 2.54
CA PHE A 36 -3.36 -5.10 2.80
C PHE A 36 -4.79 -5.65 2.81
N GLY A 37 -4.99 -6.94 2.51
CA GLY A 37 -6.31 -7.56 2.41
C GLY A 37 -7.16 -6.99 1.28
N TRP A 38 -6.54 -6.53 0.18
CA TRP A 38 -7.25 -6.05 -1.00
C TRP A 38 -7.68 -7.21 -1.89
N SER A 39 -8.89 -7.12 -2.45
CA SER A 39 -9.49 -8.19 -3.25
C SER A 39 -8.73 -8.49 -4.56
N SER A 40 -7.88 -7.59 -5.05
CA SER A 40 -7.16 -7.78 -6.31
C SER A 40 -5.80 -7.07 -6.33
N PRO A 41 -4.80 -7.63 -7.04
CA PRO A 41 -3.55 -6.93 -7.36
C PRO A 41 -3.75 -5.59 -8.10
N ASN A 42 -4.86 -5.45 -8.83
CA ASN A 42 -5.18 -4.20 -9.54
C ASN A 42 -5.42 -3.05 -8.56
N ALA A 43 -6.07 -3.32 -7.43
CA ALA A 43 -6.27 -2.32 -6.38
C ALA A 43 -4.92 -1.82 -5.84
N ALA A 44 -3.93 -2.71 -5.69
CA ALA A 44 -2.58 -2.30 -5.31
C ALA A 44 -1.93 -1.41 -6.37
N GLN A 45 -2.09 -1.77 -7.65
CA GLN A 45 -1.57 -0.99 -8.75
C GLN A 45 -2.14 0.43 -8.75
N GLU A 46 -3.46 0.60 -8.61
CA GLU A 46 -4.11 1.91 -8.57
C GLU A 46 -3.59 2.79 -7.42
N LYS A 47 -3.32 2.19 -6.25
CA LYS A 47 -2.74 2.93 -5.11
C LYS A 47 -1.28 3.32 -5.37
N LEU A 48 -0.49 2.47 -6.02
CA LEU A 48 0.88 2.79 -6.44
C LEU A 48 0.90 3.87 -7.51
N GLU A 49 -0.03 3.83 -8.47
CA GLU A 49 -0.20 4.87 -9.50
C GLU A 49 -0.62 6.20 -8.87
N SER A 50 -1.46 6.17 -7.84
CA SER A 50 -1.80 7.37 -7.06
C SER A 50 -0.58 8.00 -6.35
N LEU A 51 0.35 7.17 -5.84
CA LEU A 51 1.62 7.64 -5.28
C LEU A 51 2.58 8.16 -6.38
N CYS A 52 2.53 7.55 -7.57
CA CYS A 52 3.27 8.00 -8.74
C CYS A 52 2.81 9.37 -9.21
N GLY A 53 1.49 9.60 -9.30
CA GLY A 53 0.92 10.91 -9.66
C GLY A 53 1.27 12.03 -8.67
N ARG A 54 1.67 11.67 -7.43
CA ARG A 54 2.16 12.60 -6.42
C ARG A 54 3.67 12.83 -6.46
N GLY A 55 4.39 12.16 -7.36
CA GLY A 55 5.85 12.26 -7.47
C GLY A 55 6.62 11.49 -6.40
N LEU A 56 5.98 10.60 -5.64
CA LEU A 56 6.62 9.82 -4.57
C LEU A 56 7.20 8.50 -5.09
N LEU A 57 6.51 7.89 -6.05
CA LEU A 57 7.00 6.74 -6.79
C LEU A 57 7.21 7.13 -8.25
N ALA A 58 8.08 6.40 -8.92
CA ALA A 58 8.24 6.47 -10.37
C ALA A 58 8.45 5.07 -10.92
N LYS A 59 8.07 4.85 -12.18
CA LYS A 59 8.49 3.65 -12.92
C LYS A 59 9.91 3.86 -13.44
N ASN A 60 10.75 2.84 -13.34
CA ASN A 60 12.06 2.82 -13.99
C ASN A 60 11.93 2.40 -15.47
N ARG A 61 13.06 2.33 -16.20
CA ARG A 61 13.07 1.95 -17.62
C ARG A 61 12.51 0.55 -17.91
N ILE A 62 12.53 -0.35 -16.92
CA ILE A 62 11.99 -1.72 -17.02
C ILE A 62 10.58 -1.84 -16.44
N GLY A 63 9.91 -0.71 -16.16
CA GLY A 63 8.53 -0.68 -15.66
C GLY A 63 8.36 -1.02 -14.17
N LYS A 64 9.44 -1.24 -13.42
CA LYS A 64 9.39 -1.48 -11.97
C LYS A 64 9.31 -0.17 -11.18
N TRP A 65 8.67 -0.24 -10.02
CA TRP A 65 8.55 0.91 -9.11
C TRP A 65 9.89 1.23 -8.44
N LYS A 66 10.17 2.54 -8.30
CA LYS A 66 11.29 3.08 -7.53
C LYS A 66 10.85 4.29 -6.70
N PHE A 67 11.49 4.50 -5.56
CA PHE A 67 11.32 5.72 -4.78
C PHE A 67 11.97 6.91 -5.49
N THR A 68 11.29 8.04 -5.47
CA THR A 68 11.85 9.31 -5.93
C THR A 68 12.64 10.00 -4.80
N PRO A 69 13.53 10.96 -5.12
CA PRO A 69 14.17 11.80 -4.10
C PRO A 69 13.15 12.55 -3.23
N GLN A 70 11.99 12.87 -3.80
CA GLN A 70 10.89 13.51 -3.10
C GLN A 70 10.29 12.57 -2.06
N ALA A 71 10.04 11.29 -2.38
CA ALA A 71 9.59 10.33 -1.38
C ALA A 71 10.58 10.19 -0.21
N LYS A 72 11.88 10.15 -0.49
CA LYS A 72 12.90 10.10 0.58
C LYS A 72 12.85 11.34 1.47
N SER A 73 12.63 12.52 0.88
CA SER A 73 12.48 13.77 1.62
C SER A 73 11.20 13.80 2.47
N GLU A 74 10.08 13.30 1.94
CA GLU A 74 8.80 13.23 2.67
C GLU A 74 8.83 12.21 3.82
N LEU A 75 9.46 11.06 3.59
CA LEU A 75 9.72 10.05 4.62
C LEU A 75 10.64 10.59 5.72
N ALA A 76 11.57 11.49 5.39
CA ALA A 76 12.47 12.14 6.35
C ALA A 76 11.81 13.30 7.14
N LYS A 77 10.79 13.96 6.56
CA LYS A 77 10.14 15.16 7.13
C LYS A 77 8.89 14.87 7.95
N GLY A 78 8.21 13.75 7.72
CA GLY A 78 6.89 13.50 8.30
C GLY A 78 6.91 13.05 9.76
N PRO A 79 5.79 13.23 10.50
CA PRO A 79 5.55 12.62 11.82
C PRO A 79 5.43 11.07 11.77
N TRP A 80 5.72 10.48 10.60
CA TRP A 80 5.61 9.07 10.27
C TRP A 80 6.97 8.40 10.10
N ALA A 81 8.06 9.07 10.53
CA ALA A 81 9.39 8.48 10.64
C ALA A 81 9.26 7.17 11.43
N ILE A 82 9.34 6.04 10.72
CA ILE A 82 9.19 4.74 11.36
C ILE A 82 10.43 4.56 12.26
N PRO A 83 10.27 4.45 13.58
CA PRO A 83 11.37 4.03 14.43
C PRO A 83 11.64 2.58 14.07
N GLU A 84 12.73 2.31 13.35
CA GLU A 84 13.43 1.03 13.20
C GLU A 84 12.64 -0.21 13.71
N ARG A 85 11.49 -0.57 13.12
CA ARG A 85 10.67 -1.68 13.63
C ARG A 85 9.92 -2.44 12.53
N PRO A 86 9.86 -3.77 12.67
CA PRO A 86 9.53 -4.70 11.60
C PRO A 86 8.09 -4.57 11.13
N VAL A 87 7.87 -5.04 9.90
CA VAL A 87 6.60 -5.24 9.18
C VAL A 87 5.39 -5.60 10.08
N ALA A 88 5.60 -6.28 11.20
CA ALA A 88 4.58 -6.64 12.19
C ALA A 88 3.73 -5.47 12.74
N ILE A 89 4.32 -4.29 12.99
CA ILE A 89 3.55 -3.13 13.50
C ILE A 89 2.64 -2.58 12.40
N ILE A 90 3.09 -2.62 11.15
CA ILE A 90 2.31 -2.19 9.98
C ILE A 90 1.14 -3.15 9.76
N GLN A 91 1.35 -4.48 9.87
CA GLN A 91 0.24 -5.44 9.83
C GLN A 91 -0.83 -5.17 10.91
N LYS A 92 -0.39 -4.80 12.12
CA LYS A 92 -1.31 -4.45 13.22
C LYS A 92 -2.08 -3.16 12.94
N ALA A 93 -1.45 -2.15 12.35
CA ALA A 93 -2.10 -0.90 11.94
C ALA A 93 -3.06 -1.09 10.75
N LEU A 94 -2.71 -1.97 9.80
CA LEU A 94 -3.57 -2.31 8.67
C LEU A 94 -4.88 -2.95 9.14
N LYS A 95 -4.83 -3.87 10.11
CA LYS A 95 -6.04 -4.44 10.74
C LYS A 95 -6.96 -3.39 11.37
N GLN A 96 -6.43 -2.28 11.88
CA GLN A 96 -7.20 -1.23 12.55
C GLN A 96 -7.89 -0.27 11.57
N LEU A 97 -7.38 -0.18 10.33
CA LEU A 97 -7.90 0.73 9.29
C LEU A 97 -8.86 0.06 8.32
N GLN A 98 -9.10 -1.25 8.45
CA GLN A 98 -10.18 -1.92 7.74
C GLN A 98 -11.50 -1.55 8.43
N PRO A 99 -12.41 -0.79 7.78
CA PRO A 99 -13.76 -0.66 8.29
C PRO A 99 -14.39 -2.05 8.33
N LYS A 100 -14.98 -2.39 9.47
CA LYS A 100 -15.73 -3.62 9.74
C LYS A 100 -17.10 -3.59 9.04
N SER A 101 -17.12 -3.24 7.77
CA SER A 101 -18.30 -3.11 6.91
C SER A 101 -18.02 -3.96 5.68
N GLU A 102 -18.75 -5.00 5.30
CA GLU A 102 -20.09 -5.40 5.66
C GLU A 102 -20.22 -6.88 5.31
N LEU A 103 -20.63 -7.68 6.30
CA LEU A 103 -21.12 -9.03 6.12
C LEU A 103 -22.54 -8.90 5.54
N THR A 104 -22.69 -8.88 4.22
CA THR A 104 -23.99 -9.06 3.55
C THR A 104 -23.72 -9.85 2.27
N ALA A 105 -23.76 -11.18 2.34
CA ALA A 105 -24.97 -11.96 2.06
C ALA A 105 -25.71 -11.38 0.86
N ASN A 106 -25.42 -11.88 -0.36
CA ASN A 106 -26.32 -11.92 -1.53
C ASN A 106 -25.51 -12.45 -2.74
N ASN A 107 -25.32 -13.77 -2.79
CA ASN A 107 -24.88 -14.45 -4.00
C ASN A 107 -26.09 -15.24 -4.53
N PRO A 108 -26.89 -14.73 -5.49
CA PRO A 108 -28.05 -15.45 -6.02
C PRO A 108 -27.70 -16.44 -7.15
N PHE A 109 -26.43 -16.72 -7.44
CA PHE A 109 -26.03 -17.65 -8.50
C PHE A 109 -25.76 -19.08 -7.97
N SER A 110 -26.77 -19.70 -7.39
CA SER A 110 -26.81 -21.17 -7.25
C SER A 110 -28.18 -21.65 -7.73
N LEU A 111 -28.27 -21.84 -9.04
CA LEU A 111 -29.29 -22.66 -9.68
C LEU A 111 -28.77 -24.12 -9.69
N GLU A 112 -29.70 -25.07 -9.55
CA GLU A 112 -29.56 -26.54 -9.62
C GLU A 112 -29.09 -27.28 -8.35
N ALA A 113 -30.03 -27.90 -7.64
CA ALA A 113 -30.28 -29.35 -7.76
C ALA A 113 -31.26 -29.84 -6.67
N ALA A 114 -32.54 -30.03 -7.04
CA ALA A 114 -33.48 -30.96 -6.41
C ALA A 114 -34.67 -31.17 -7.36
#